data_AF-A0A947ASK3-F1
#
_entry.id   AF-A0A947ASK3-F1
#
_cell.length_a   1.000
_cell.length_b   1.000
_cell.length_c   1.000
_cell.angle_alpha   90.00
_cell.angle_beta   90.00
_cell.angle_gamma   90.00
#
_symmetry.space_group_name_H-M   'P 1'
#
loop_
_entity.id
_entity.type
_entity.pdbx_description
1 polymer ?
#
loop_
_entity_poly.entity_id
_entity_poly.type
_entity_poly.pdbx_seq_one_letter_code
_entity_poly.pdbx_strand_id
1 'polypeptide(L)'
;MQEFSFELFSTLLLTIRDVLPILALIIGFQLFVLKQPIPRFSRVIVGVVYVIVGLALFLVGLDMALFPLGQTMAAQLSDPEFLTGIKNAAPVASWTAYGWIYLFAALIGFATTIAEPSLIAVA
;
A
#
# COMPACT_ATOMS: atom_id res chain seq x y z
N MET A 1 11.82 22.27 1.98
CA MET A 1 12.38 21.54 3.15
C MET A 1 11.42 21.53 4.34
N GLN A 2 10.77 22.64 4.69
CA GLN A 2 9.75 22.64 5.77
C GLN A 2 8.55 21.72 5.46
N GLU A 3 7.97 21.80 4.26
CA GLU A 3 6.84 20.95 3.80
C GLU A 3 7.10 19.44 4.02
N PHE A 4 8.22 18.93 3.49
CA PHE A 4 8.61 17.52 3.61
C PHE A 4 8.74 17.04 5.06
N SER A 5 9.27 17.89 5.96
CA SER A 5 9.41 17.50 7.37
C SER A 5 8.06 17.38 8.09
N PHE A 6 7.08 18.21 7.73
CA PHE A 6 5.71 18.11 8.26
C PHE A 6 4.99 16.88 7.73
N GLU A 7 5.14 16.60 6.44
CA GLU A 7 4.58 15.42 5.80
C GLU A 7 5.13 14.14 6.44
N LEU A 8 6.45 14.02 6.56
CA LEU A 8 7.09 12.87 7.20
C LEU A 8 6.64 12.68 8.66
N PHE A 9 6.50 13.77 9.42
CA PHE A 9 6.01 13.69 10.79
C PHE A 9 4.54 13.25 10.87
N SER A 10 3.69 13.78 10.00
CA SER A 10 2.28 13.39 9.92
C SER A 10 2.12 11.92 9.52
N THR A 11 2.86 11.45 8.51
CA THR A 11 2.85 10.06 8.06
C THR A 11 3.36 9.12 9.15
N LEU A 12 4.37 9.54 9.93
CA LEU A 12 4.86 8.77 11.07
C LEU A 12 3.79 8.63 12.17
N LEU A 13 3.09 9.73 12.52
CA LEU A 13 1.99 9.68 13.48
C LEU A 13 0.81 8.81 13.01
N LEU A 14 0.46 8.89 11.73
CA LEU A 14 -0.56 8.03 11.12
C LEU A 14 -0.14 6.56 11.18
N THR A 15 1.11 6.26 10.80
CA THR A 15 1.67 4.91 10.85
C THR A 15 1.64 4.34 12.28
N ILE A 16 1.98 5.14 13.30
CA ILE A 16 1.86 4.72 14.71
C ILE A 16 0.41 4.33 15.03
N ARG A 17 -0.55 5.19 14.65
CA ARG A 17 -1.98 4.95 14.89
C ARG A 17 -2.45 3.68 14.18
N ASP A 18 -1.97 3.41 12.97
CA ASP A 18 -2.38 2.27 12.15
C ASP A 18 -1.72 0.96 12.59
N VAL A 19 -0.53 1.01 13.20
CA VAL A 19 0.16 -0.16 13.78
C VAL A 19 -0.38 -0.50 15.19
N LEU A 20 -0.95 0.47 15.91
CA LEU A 20 -1.49 0.28 17.27
C LEU A 20 -2.51 -0.87 17.40
N PRO A 21 -3.49 -1.06 16.49
CA PRO A 21 -4.46 -2.15 16.56
C PRO A 21 -3.78 -3.52 16.40
N ILE A 22 -2.76 -3.61 15.54
CA ILE A 22 -1.98 -4.85 15.34
C ILE A 22 -1.21 -5.18 16.60
N LEU A 23 -0.55 -4.19 17.21
CA LEU A 23 0.11 -4.34 18.51
C LEU A 23 -0.85 -4.76 19.62
N ALA A 24 -2.01 -4.10 19.71
CA ALA A 24 -3.04 -4.42 20.69
C ALA A 24 -3.55 -5.85 20.51
N LEU A 25 -3.76 -6.29 19.27
CA LEU A 25 -4.15 -7.65 18.94
C LEU A 25 -3.08 -8.65 19.39
N ILE A 26 -1.81 -8.43 19.06
CA ILE A 26 -0.70 -9.32 19.45
C ILE A 26 -0.60 -9.45 20.97
N ILE A 27 -0.64 -8.32 21.69
CA ILE A 27 -0.58 -8.30 23.15
C ILE A 27 -1.81 -9.00 23.74
N GLY A 28 -2.99 -8.74 23.18
CA GLY A 28 -4.24 -9.40 23.58
C GLY A 28 -4.16 -10.92 23.44
N PHE A 29 -3.66 -11.41 22.30
CA PHE A 29 -3.46 -12.84 22.07
C PHE A 29 -2.43 -13.43 23.04
N GLN A 30 -1.32 -12.73 23.30
CA GLN A 30 -0.30 -13.22 24.25
C GLN A 30 -0.84 -13.35 25.68
N LEU A 31 -1.57 -12.34 26.16
CA LEU A 31 -2.03 -12.30 27.55
C LEU A 31 -3.31 -13.13 27.78
N PHE A 32 -4.30 -13.03 26.88
CA PHE A 32 -5.61 -13.65 27.10
C PHE A 32 -5.74 -15.06 26.53
N VAL A 33 -5.15 -15.32 25.36
CA VAL A 33 -5.27 -16.62 24.67
C VAL A 33 -4.13 -17.54 25.06
N LEU A 34 -2.89 -17.08 24.89
CA LEU A 34 -1.68 -17.87 25.16
C LEU A 34 -1.30 -17.88 26.65
N LYS A 35 -1.78 -16.90 27.43
CA LYS A 35 -1.45 -16.70 28.85
C LYS A 35 0.06 -16.69 29.13
N GLN A 36 0.83 -16.15 28.18
CA GLN A 36 2.29 -16.05 28.28
C GLN A 36 2.70 -14.58 28.32
N PRO A 37 3.68 -14.20 29.18
CA PRO A 37 4.24 -12.86 29.15
C PRO A 37 5.03 -12.65 27.86
N ILE A 38 5.10 -11.39 27.40
CA ILE A 38 5.81 -11.04 26.17
C ILE A 38 7.29 -11.41 26.30
N PRO A 39 7.80 -12.37 25.50
CA PRO A 39 9.19 -12.78 25.60
C PRO A 39 10.09 -11.64 25.09
N ARG A 40 11.07 -11.24 25.89
CA ARG A 40 12.08 -10.22 25.52
C ARG A 40 11.48 -8.88 25.10
N PHE A 41 10.60 -8.33 25.95
CA PHE A 41 9.89 -7.05 25.74
C PHE A 41 10.75 -5.91 25.17
N SER A 42 11.98 -5.69 25.69
CA SER A 42 12.88 -4.64 25.18
C SER A 42 13.23 -4.83 23.70
N ARG A 43 13.40 -6.08 23.26
CA ARG A 43 13.72 -6.41 21.87
C ARG A 43 12.51 -6.19 20.97
N VAL A 44 11.30 -6.44 21.48
CA VAL A 44 10.04 -6.17 20.78
C VAL A 44 9.85 -4.67 20.57
N ILE A 45 10.03 -3.84 21.60
CA ILE A 45 9.91 -2.38 21.47
C ILE A 45 10.85 -1.84 20.40
N VAL A 46 12.12 -2.25 20.42
CA VAL A 46 13.10 -1.82 19.43
C VAL A 46 12.68 -2.22 18.02
N GLY A 47 12.19 -3.46 17.85
CA GLY A 47 11.66 -3.92 16.57
C GLY A 47 10.47 -3.09 16.09
N VAL A 48 9.53 -2.76 16.98
CA VAL A 48 8.36 -1.94 16.67
C VAL A 48 8.77 -0.54 16.23
N VAL A 49 9.75 0.08 16.90
CA VAL A 49 10.29 1.38 16.50
C VAL A 49 10.88 1.31 15.08
N TYR A 50 11.68 0.29 14.78
CA TYR A 50 12.24 0.12 13.43
C TYR A 50 11.16 -0.10 12.37
N VAL A 51 10.12 -0.87 12.68
CA VAL A 51 8.98 -1.08 11.77
C VAL A 51 8.25 0.24 11.50
N ILE A 52 7.95 1.04 12.54
CA ILE A 52 7.26 2.32 12.38
C ILE A 52 8.08 3.29 11.53
N VAL A 53 9.39 3.42 11.82
CA VAL A 53 10.28 4.29 11.05
C VAL A 53 10.39 3.81 9.60
N GLY A 54 10.57 2.50 9.39
CA GLY A 54 10.66 1.91 8.06
C GLY A 54 9.38 2.10 7.24
N LEU A 55 8.21 1.84 7.84
CA LEU A 55 6.91 2.04 7.19
C LEU A 55 6.65 3.50 6.87
N ALA A 56 6.97 4.43 7.77
CA ALA A 56 6.79 5.86 7.52
C ALA A 56 7.66 6.33 6.34
N LEU A 57 8.95 5.96 6.32
CA LEU A 57 9.84 6.29 5.21
C LEU A 57 9.41 5.64 3.89
N PHE A 58 8.95 4.39 3.95
CA PHE A 58 8.43 3.67 2.79
C PHE A 58 7.18 4.35 2.22
N LEU A 59 6.21 4.71 3.06
CA LEU A 59 4.97 5.37 2.64
C LEU A 59 5.24 6.73 2.01
N VAL A 60 6.12 7.54 2.60
CA VAL A 60 6.54 8.82 1.99
C VAL A 60 7.19 8.57 0.63
N GLY A 61 8.07 7.57 0.51
CA GLY A 61 8.67 7.21 -0.78
C GLY A 61 7.66 6.75 -1.83
N LEU A 62 6.62 6.00 -1.42
CA LEU A 62 5.53 5.60 -2.31
C LEU A 62 4.74 6.80 -2.82
N ASP A 63 4.40 7.73 -1.93
CA ASP A 63 3.59 8.91 -2.27
C ASP A 63 4.35 9.86 -3.22
N MET A 64 5.67 9.96 -3.08
CA MET A 64 6.49 10.77 -3.99
C MET A 64 6.71 10.13 -5.37
N ALA A 65 6.67 8.80 -5.48
CA ALA A 65 7.09 8.10 -6.70
C ALA A 65 6.03 7.20 -7.31
N LEU A 66 5.57 6.18 -6.58
CA LEU A 66 4.71 5.14 -7.13
C LEU A 66 3.24 5.58 -7.24
N PHE A 67 2.73 6.42 -6.34
CA PHE A 67 1.36 6.92 -6.44
C PHE A 67 1.16 7.89 -7.63
N PRO A 68 2.01 8.90 -7.88
CA PRO A 68 1.89 9.77 -9.04
C PRO A 68 2.01 9.01 -10.35
N LEU A 69 2.90 8.02 -10.39
CA LEU A 69 3.05 7.13 -11.54
C LEU A 69 1.77 6.33 -11.78
N GLY A 70 1.22 5.70 -10.74
CA GLY A 70 -0.03 4.95 -10.82
C GLY A 70 -1.23 5.80 -11.25
N GLN A 71 -1.37 7.02 -10.71
CA GLN A 71 -2.43 7.96 -11.08
C GLN A 71 -2.33 8.37 -12.56
N THR A 72 -1.12 8.66 -13.04
CA THR A 72 -0.90 9.03 -14.45
C THR A 72 -1.23 7.87 -15.38
N MET A 73 -0.82 6.64 -15.04
CA MET A 73 -1.15 5.45 -15.82
C MET A 73 -2.66 5.18 -15.84
N ALA A 74 -3.34 5.30 -14.68
CA ALA A 74 -4.79 5.14 -14.60
C ALA A 74 -5.52 6.19 -15.43
N ALA A 75 -5.09 7.46 -15.37
CA ALA A 75 -5.65 8.53 -16.17
C ALA A 75 -5.53 8.23 -17.67
N GLN A 76 -4.33 7.84 -18.13
CA GLN A 76 -4.07 7.49 -19.54
C GLN A 76 -4.89 6.29 -20.02
N LEU A 77 -5.02 5.24 -19.20
CA LEU A 77 -5.83 4.07 -19.55
C LEU A 77 -7.34 4.34 -19.55
N SER A 78 -7.80 5.36 -18.81
CA SER A 78 -9.21 5.77 -18.73
C SER A 78 -9.61 6.88 -19.71
N ASP A 79 -8.65 7.44 -20.44
CA ASP A 79 -8.85 8.57 -21.33
C ASP A 79 -9.78 8.18 -22.51
N PRO A 80 -10.91 8.89 -22.72
CA PRO A 80 -11.78 8.65 -23.87
C PRO A 80 -11.06 8.67 -25.22
N GLU A 81 -10.00 9.48 -25.38
CA GLU A 81 -9.20 9.49 -26.61
C GLU A 81 -8.43 8.18 -26.80
N PHE A 82 -7.87 7.63 -25.72
CA PHE A 82 -7.19 6.32 -25.73
C PHE A 82 -8.18 5.18 -25.98
N LEU A 83 -9.37 5.24 -25.39
CA LEU A 83 -10.39 4.19 -25.48
C LEU A 83 -11.07 4.12 -26.85
N THR A 84 -11.29 5.28 -27.50
CA THR A 84 -12.02 5.37 -28.77
C THR A 84 -11.11 5.56 -29.99
N GLY A 85 -9.86 6.02 -29.79
CA GLY A 85 -8.95 6.40 -30.87
C GLY A 85 -9.34 7.71 -31.58
N ILE A 86 -10.36 8.42 -31.09
CA ILE A 86 -10.88 9.65 -31.67
C ILE A 86 -10.49 10.83 -30.78
N LYS A 87 -9.90 11.88 -31.37
CA LYS A 87 -9.56 13.11 -30.65
C LYS A 87 -10.81 13.85 -30.20
N ASN A 88 -10.82 14.36 -28.96
CA ASN A 88 -11.95 15.00 -28.30
C ASN A 88 -13.20 14.10 -28.20
N ALA A 89 -13.02 12.80 -28.03
CA ALA A 89 -14.14 11.88 -27.84
C ALA A 89 -14.92 12.19 -26.55
N ALA A 90 -16.24 12.09 -26.63
CA ALA A 90 -17.08 12.18 -25.45
C ALA A 90 -16.83 10.97 -24.50
N PRO A 91 -17.04 11.14 -23.18
CA PRO A 91 -16.93 10.02 -22.23
C PRO A 91 -17.80 8.84 -22.64
N VAL A 92 -17.21 7.64 -22.65
CA VAL A 92 -17.90 6.41 -23.04
C VAL A 92 -18.60 5.81 -21.82
N ALA A 93 -19.93 5.72 -21.86
CA ALA A 93 -20.71 5.22 -20.72
C ALA A 93 -20.66 3.68 -20.55
N SER A 94 -20.26 2.93 -21.57
CA SER A 94 -20.21 1.46 -21.51
C SER A 94 -19.00 0.99 -20.70
N TRP A 95 -19.26 0.27 -19.60
CA TRP A 95 -18.23 -0.34 -18.76
C TRP A 95 -17.26 -1.27 -19.53
N THR A 96 -17.71 -1.88 -20.63
CA THR A 96 -16.90 -2.73 -21.51
C THR A 96 -15.78 -1.98 -22.22
N ALA A 97 -15.91 -0.66 -22.41
CA ALA A 97 -14.87 0.16 -23.04
C ALA A 97 -13.59 0.19 -22.20
N TYR A 98 -13.71 0.05 -20.88
CA TYR A 98 -12.60 0.05 -19.93
C TYR A 98 -11.90 -1.32 -19.81
N GLY A 99 -12.04 -2.20 -20.81
CA GLY A 99 -11.43 -3.54 -20.82
C GLY A 99 -9.92 -3.52 -20.54
N TRP A 100 -9.20 -2.51 -21.05
CA TRP A 100 -7.77 -2.33 -20.80
C TRP A 100 -7.44 -2.05 -19.33
N ILE A 101 -8.29 -1.33 -18.61
CA ILE A 101 -8.12 -1.09 -17.17
C ILE A 101 -8.27 -2.41 -16.41
N TYR A 102 -9.26 -3.22 -16.76
CA TYR A 102 -9.46 -4.52 -16.12
C TYR A 102 -8.29 -5.46 -16.37
N LEU A 103 -7.78 -5.52 -17.60
CA LEU A 103 -6.61 -6.34 -17.93
C LEU A 103 -5.37 -5.85 -17.18
N PHE A 104 -5.12 -4.54 -17.15
CA PHE A 104 -4.01 -3.96 -16.41
C PHE A 104 -4.10 -4.28 -14.91
N ALA A 105 -5.27 -4.07 -14.29
CA ALA A 105 -5.50 -4.38 -12.89
C ALA A 105 -5.30 -5.88 -12.60
N ALA A 106 -5.76 -6.77 -13.48
CA ALA A 106 -5.55 -8.20 -13.36
C ALA A 106 -4.06 -8.57 -13.44
N LEU A 107 -3.31 -7.99 -14.39
CA LEU A 107 -1.87 -8.23 -14.53
C LEU A 107 -1.07 -7.71 -13.35
N ILE A 108 -1.37 -6.51 -12.84
CA ILE A 108 -0.71 -5.96 -11.65
C ILE A 108 -1.02 -6.82 -10.42
N GLY A 109 -2.29 -7.19 -10.20
CA GLY A 109 -2.66 -8.07 -9.09
C GLY A 109 -2.02 -9.45 -9.18
N PHE A 110 -1.90 -10.01 -10.38
CA PHE A 110 -1.17 -11.25 -10.62
C PHE A 110 0.32 -11.09 -10.33
N ALA A 111 0.94 -10.01 -10.79
CA ALA A 111 2.35 -9.73 -10.53
C ALA A 111 2.66 -9.55 -9.03
N THR A 112 1.80 -8.87 -8.26
CA THR A 112 1.96 -8.73 -6.80
C THR A 112 1.82 -10.07 -6.09
N THR A 113 0.94 -10.94 -6.59
CA THR A 113 0.73 -12.30 -6.05
C THR A 113 1.95 -13.18 -6.32
N ILE A 114 2.52 -13.15 -7.52
CA ILE A 114 3.79 -13.84 -7.84
C ILE A 114 4.96 -13.28 -7.04
N ALA A 115 4.99 -11.98 -6.78
CA ALA A 115 6.06 -11.35 -6.00
C ALA A 115 6.06 -11.78 -4.52
N GLU A 116 4.97 -12.37 -4.02
CA GLU A 116 4.91 -12.89 -2.66
C GLU A 116 5.77 -14.16 -2.50
N PRO A 117 6.81 -14.16 -1.64
CA PRO A 117 7.72 -15.31 -1.52
C PRO A 117 7.05 -16.62 -1.08
N SER A 118 5.90 -16.52 -0.40
CA SER A 118 5.11 -17.66 0.08
C SER A 118 4.52 -18.49 -1.07
N LEU A 119 4.14 -17.87 -2.20
CA LEU A 119 3.55 -18.53 -3.36
C LEU A 119 4.60 -19.20 -4.24
N ILE A 120 5.76 -18.58 -4.41
CA ILE A 120 6.89 -19.19 -5.12
C ILE A 120 7.37 -20.45 -4.39
N ALA A 121 7.23 -20.52 -3.06
CA ALA A 121 7.62 -21.68 -2.28
C ALA A 121 6.67 -22.89 -2.43
N VAL A 122 5.46 -22.70 -2.97
CA VAL A 122 4.45 -23.75 -3.15
C VAL A 122 4.23 -24.10 -4.64
N ALA A 123 4.68 -23.26 -5.56
CA ALA A 123 4.57 -23.42 -7.01
C ALA A 123 5.59 -24.41 -7.61
#